data_AF-Q9GSD6-F1
#
_entry.id   AF-Q9GSD6-F1
#
_cell.length_a   1.000
_cell.length_b   1.000
_cell.length_c   1.000
_cell.angle_alpha   90.00
_cell.angle_beta   90.00
_cell.angle_gamma   90.00
#
_symmetry.space_group_name_H-M   'P 1'
#
loop_
_entity.id
_entity.type
_entity.pdbx_description
1 polymer ?
#
loop_
_entity_poly.entity_id
_entity_poly.type
_entity_poly.pdbx_seq_one_letter_code
_entity_poly.pdbx_strand_id
1 'polypeptide(L)'
;MSVLGIDIGNDNSVVAAINKGAINIARNDVSERLTPTMVAFTEKERLIGDNALAKVKSNFRNTCRNIKNLIGKLAEQADEDDIEVSESFGNLVPCEHNYLGYQVE
;
A
#
# COMPACT_ATOMS: atom_id res chain seq x y z
N MET A 1 11.70 -26.15 -0.38
CA MET A 1 10.82 -24.96 -0.36
C MET A 1 11.66 -23.74 -0.70
N SER A 2 11.14 -22.83 -1.52
CA SER A 2 11.80 -21.55 -1.81
C SER A 2 11.47 -20.55 -0.71
N VAL A 3 12.44 -19.72 -0.33
CA VAL A 3 12.26 -18.64 0.65
C VAL A 3 12.21 -17.30 -0.09
N LEU A 4 11.26 -16.45 0.30
CA LEU A 4 11.10 -15.09 -0.22
C LEU A 4 11.39 -14.09 0.91
N GLY A 5 12.16 -13.06 0.59
CA GLY A 5 12.27 -11.85 1.40
C GLY A 5 11.31 -10.80 0.84
N ILE A 6 10.54 -10.16 1.72
CA ILE A 6 9.61 -9.09 1.34
C ILE A 6 9.95 -7.87 2.18
N ASP A 7 10.28 -6.77 1.51
CA ASP A 7 10.35 -5.45 2.11
C ASP A 7 9.07 -4.70 1.78
N ILE A 8 8.31 -4.35 2.81
CA ILE A 8 7.11 -3.52 2.69
C ILE A 8 7.51 -2.11 3.11
N GLY A 9 7.90 -1.29 2.13
CA GLY A 9 8.19 0.12 2.32
C GLY A 9 6.94 0.98 2.22
N ASN A 10 7.08 2.27 2.54
CA ASN A 10 5.96 3.19 2.54
C ASN A 10 5.48 3.55 1.12
N ASP A 11 6.44 3.84 0.23
CA ASP A 11 6.16 4.20 -1.16
C ASP A 11 6.28 3.01 -2.10
N ASN A 12 7.24 2.11 -1.84
CA ASN A 12 7.52 0.95 -2.67
C ASN A 12 7.80 -0.27 -1.80
N SER A 13 7.45 -1.43 -2.35
CA SER A 13 7.75 -2.75 -1.81
C SER A 13 8.66 -3.51 -2.78
N VAL A 14 9.45 -4.43 -2.22
CA VAL A 14 10.43 -5.24 -2.96
C VAL A 14 10.32 -6.69 -2.56
N VAL A 15 10.39 -7.59 -3.54
CA VAL A 15 10.44 -9.03 -3.30
C VAL A 15 11.77 -9.58 -3.78
N ALA A 16 12.45 -10.31 -2.90
CA ALA A 16 13.68 -11.02 -3.19
C ALA A 16 13.46 -12.53 -3.07
N ALA A 17 14.05 -13.30 -3.96
CA ALA A 17 14.05 -14.76 -3.92
C ALA A 17 15.48 -15.28 -3.88
N ILE A 18 15.73 -16.28 -3.03
CA ILE A 18 17.01 -17.00 -3.03
C ILE A 18 16.89 -18.19 -3.98
N ASN A 19 17.76 -18.23 -4.99
CA ASN A 19 17.84 -19.34 -5.94
C ASN A 19 19.30 -19.72 -6.18
N LYS A 20 19.65 -21.00 -6.00
CA LYS A 20 21.00 -21.56 -6.21
C LYS A 20 22.12 -20.75 -5.53
N GLY A 21 21.89 -20.28 -4.30
CA GLY A 21 22.88 -19.52 -3.53
C GLY A 21 23.01 -18.05 -3.91
N ALA A 22 22.18 -17.55 -4.83
CA ALA A 22 22.14 -16.14 -5.21
C ALA A 22 20.80 -15.49 -4.83
N ILE A 23 20.85 -14.23 -4.39
CA ILE A 23 19.67 -13.40 -4.15
C ILE A 23 19.29 -12.71 -5.46
N ASN A 24 18.05 -12.87 -5.90
CA ASN A 24 17.50 -12.21 -7.06
C ASN A 24 16.30 -11.35 -6.65
N ILE A 25 16.29 -10.08 -7.07
CA ILE A 25 15.12 -9.22 -6.90
C ILE A 25 14.11 -9.55 -8.00
N ALA A 26 12.86 -9.82 -7.64
CA ALA A 26 11.79 -10.06 -8.57
C ALA A 26 11.45 -8.78 -9.35
N ARG A 27 10.99 -8.95 -10.59
CA ARG A 27 10.39 -7.85 -11.35
C ARG A 27 8.87 -7.99 -11.30
N ASN A 28 8.15 -6.87 -11.28
CA ASN A 28 6.70 -6.84 -11.45
C ASN A 28 6.31 -7.06 -12.93
N ASP A 29 5.01 -7.02 -13.19
CA ASP A 29 4.39 -7.18 -14.50
C ASP A 29 4.79 -6.08 -15.51
N VAL A 30 5.22 -4.90 -15.03
CA VAL A 30 5.77 -3.81 -15.86
C VAL A 30 7.31 -3.83 -15.94
N SER A 31 7.96 -4.91 -15.51
CA SER A 31 9.42 -5.12 -15.55
C SER A 31 10.27 -4.25 -14.61
N GLU A 32 9.65 -3.59 -13.65
CA GLU A 32 10.31 -2.83 -12.58
C GLU A 32 10.63 -3.70 -11.36
N ARG A 33 11.65 -3.32 -10.60
CA ARG A 33 12.07 -4.02 -9.36
C ARG A 33 11.44 -3.45 -8.09
N LEU A 34 10.84 -2.27 -8.20
CA LEU A 34 10.11 -1.60 -7.13
C LEU A 34 8.63 -1.64 -7.51
N THR A 35 7.79 -2.08 -6.58
CA THR A 35 6.33 -2.08 -6.78
C THR A 35 5.72 -1.06 -5.82
N PRO A 36 4.93 -0.08 -6.29
CA PRO A 36 4.32 0.90 -5.41
C PRO A 36 3.51 0.25 -4.26
N THR A 37 3.68 0.72 -3.02
CA THR A 37 2.91 0.22 -1.87
C THR A 37 1.55 0.91 -1.82
N MET A 38 0.71 0.56 -2.78
CA MET A 38 -0.62 1.16 -2.94
C MET A 38 -1.66 0.13 -3.39
N VAL A 39 -2.90 0.39 -2.99
CA VAL A 39 -4.07 -0.39 -3.38
C VAL A 39 -5.17 0.58 -3.80
N ALA A 40 -5.69 0.45 -5.02
CA ALA A 40 -6.86 1.19 -5.47
C ALA A 40 -8.07 0.27 -5.56
N PHE A 41 -9.17 0.68 -4.95
CA PHE A 41 -10.45 0.00 -5.01
C PHE A 41 -11.27 0.59 -6.14
N THR A 42 -11.85 -0.29 -6.96
CA THR A 42 -12.79 0.06 -8.01
C THR A 42 -14.04 -0.79 -7.84
N GLU A 43 -15.12 -0.44 -8.53
CA GLU A 43 -16.38 -1.21 -8.48
C GLU A 43 -16.22 -2.70 -8.88
N LYS A 44 -15.19 -3.03 -9.68
CA LYS A 44 -15.01 -4.37 -10.25
C LYS A 44 -13.91 -5.16 -9.57
N GLU A 45 -12.83 -4.49 -9.20
CA GLU A 45 -11.61 -5.15 -8.74
C GLU A 45 -10.74 -4.25 -7.85
N ARG A 46 -9.77 -4.89 -7.21
CA ARG A 46 -8.70 -4.21 -6.47
C ARG A 46 -7.46 -4.18 -7.34
N LEU A 47 -6.98 -2.98 -7.62
CA LEU A 47 -5.73 -2.74 -8.33
C LEU A 47 -4.61 -2.56 -7.30
N ILE A 48 -3.44 -3.12 -7.56
CA ILE A 48 -2.31 -3.14 -6.63
C ILE A 48 -1.06 -2.68 -7.37
N GLY A 49 -0.15 -1.99 -6.68
CA GLY A 49 1.14 -1.61 -7.25
C GLY A 49 1.00 -0.58 -8.36
N ASP A 50 1.65 -0.84 -9.49
CA ASP A 50 1.68 0.05 -10.65
C ASP A 50 0.27 0.32 -11.22
N ASN A 51 -0.62 -0.68 -11.16
CA ASN A 51 -2.02 -0.51 -11.58
C ASN A 51 -2.79 0.42 -10.65
N ALA A 52 -2.48 0.43 -9.34
CA ALA A 52 -3.05 1.39 -8.39
C ALA A 52 -2.47 2.79 -8.60
N LEU A 53 -1.16 2.90 -8.83
CA LEU A 53 -0.48 4.17 -9.13
C LEU A 53 -1.10 4.87 -10.34
N ALA A 54 -1.47 4.12 -11.39
CA ALA A 54 -2.15 4.67 -12.57
C ALA A 54 -3.51 5.32 -12.25
N LYS A 55 -4.14 4.98 -11.11
CA LYS A 55 -5.43 5.51 -10.67
C LYS A 55 -5.32 6.64 -9.64
N VAL A 56 -4.13 6.94 -9.12
CA VAL A 56 -3.95 7.88 -8.01
C VAL A 56 -4.53 9.27 -8.28
N LYS A 57 -4.58 9.73 -9.53
CA LYS A 57 -5.15 11.05 -9.88
C LYS A 57 -6.65 11.00 -10.14
N SER A 58 -7.14 9.97 -10.80
CA SER A 58 -8.55 9.88 -11.23
C SER A 58 -9.47 9.22 -10.22
N ASN A 59 -8.92 8.43 -9.30
CA ASN A 59 -9.63 7.69 -8.26
C ASN A 59 -8.91 7.86 -6.91
N PHE A 60 -8.47 9.09 -6.61
CA PHE A 60 -7.64 9.36 -5.43
C PHE A 60 -8.31 8.86 -4.15
N ARG A 61 -9.60 9.20 -3.94
CA ARG A 61 -10.40 8.83 -2.74
C ARG A 61 -10.38 7.35 -2.40
N ASN A 62 -10.33 6.49 -3.42
CA ASN A 62 -10.33 5.04 -3.25
C ASN A 62 -8.94 4.42 -3.51
N THR A 63 -7.88 5.22 -3.54
CA THR A 63 -6.48 4.78 -3.71
C THR A 63 -5.72 4.96 -2.39
N CYS A 64 -5.56 3.86 -1.67
CA CYS A 64 -4.85 3.80 -0.41
C CYS A 64 -3.33 3.80 -0.62
N ARG A 65 -2.61 4.62 0.15
CA ARG A 65 -1.13 4.71 0.21
C ARG A 65 -0.68 4.88 1.65
N ASN A 66 0.61 5.01 1.92
CA ASN A 66 1.13 5.25 3.28
C ASN A 66 0.70 4.19 4.32
N ILE A 67 0.32 2.99 3.86
CA ILE A 67 -0.41 1.99 4.66
C ILE A 67 0.45 1.51 5.84
N LYS A 68 1.78 1.44 5.64
CA LYS A 68 2.74 0.99 6.66
C LYS A 68 2.64 1.82 7.96
N ASN A 69 2.40 3.12 7.84
CA ASN A 69 2.31 4.02 8.99
C ASN A 69 1.00 3.88 9.77
N LEU A 70 -0.05 3.38 9.12
CA LEU A 70 -1.38 3.21 9.72
C LEU A 70 -1.54 1.85 10.43
N ILE A 71 -0.74 0.85 10.08
CA ILE A 71 -0.86 -0.50 10.66
C ILE A 71 -0.69 -0.44 12.18
N GLY A 72 -1.74 -0.87 12.89
CA GLY A 72 -1.76 -0.93 14.35
C GLY A 72 -2.00 0.41 15.04
N LYS A 73 -2.15 1.51 14.29
CA LYS A 73 -2.47 2.83 14.84
C LYS A 73 -3.94 2.87 15.26
N LEU A 74 -4.22 3.36 16.46
CA LEU A 74 -5.59 3.59 16.93
C LEU A 74 -6.08 4.95 16.45
N ALA A 75 -7.38 5.10 16.21
CA ALA A 75 -7.96 6.36 15.73
C ALA A 75 -7.74 7.54 16.71
N GLU A 76 -7.67 7.26 18.01
CA GLU A 76 -7.36 8.24 19.06
C GLU A 76 -5.91 8.74 19.01
N GLN A 77 -5.03 8.02 18.32
CA GLN A 77 -3.60 8.35 18.19
C GLN A 77 -3.29 9.04 16.85
N ALA A 78 -4.31 9.42 16.09
CA ALA A 78 -4.12 10.09 14.81
C ALA A 78 -3.41 11.44 15.01
N ASP A 79 -2.41 11.72 14.18
CA ASP A 79 -1.58 12.94 14.22
C ASP A 79 -1.77 13.80 12.96
N GLU A 80 -1.05 14.94 12.89
CA GLU A 80 -1.14 15.88 11.76
C GLU A 80 -0.80 15.22 10.42
N ASP A 81 0.17 14.28 10.40
CA ASP A 81 0.58 13.57 9.19
C ASP A 81 -0.57 12.65 8.68
N ASP A 82 -1.31 12.00 9.58
CA ASP A 82 -2.47 11.20 9.20
C ASP A 82 -3.61 12.06 8.65
N ILE A 83 -3.79 13.26 9.20
CA ILE A 83 -4.80 14.21 8.74
C ILE A 83 -4.46 14.68 7.32
N GLU A 84 -3.20 15.04 7.06
CA GLU A 84 -2.75 15.42 5.71
C GLU A 84 -2.97 14.30 4.70
N VAL A 85 -2.69 13.06 5.09
CA VAL A 85 -2.95 11.86 4.28
C VAL A 85 -4.45 11.70 4.01
N SER A 86 -5.29 11.91 5.03
CA SER A 86 -6.74 11.82 4.90
C SER A 86 -7.31 12.87 3.95
N GLU A 87 -6.81 14.11 4.02
CA GLU A 87 -7.24 15.21 3.17
C GLU A 87 -6.77 15.05 1.72
N SER A 88 -5.56 14.50 1.54
CA SER A 88 -4.91 14.43 0.24
C SER A 88 -5.32 13.21 -0.59
N PHE A 89 -5.67 12.09 0.05
CA PHE A 89 -5.82 10.82 -0.66
C PHE A 89 -7.12 10.08 -0.36
N GLY A 90 -7.56 9.94 0.88
CA GLY A 90 -8.79 9.21 1.18
C GLY A 90 -9.14 9.25 2.65
N ASN A 91 -10.43 9.21 2.98
CA ASN A 91 -10.88 9.44 4.35
C ASN A 91 -10.39 8.32 5.28
N LEU A 92 -9.69 8.70 6.35
CA LEU A 92 -9.35 7.77 7.42
C LEU A 92 -10.50 7.70 8.43
N VAL A 93 -10.89 6.48 8.79
CA VAL A 93 -12.00 6.20 9.71
C VAL A 93 -11.62 5.14 10.73
N PRO A 94 -12.22 5.16 11.94
CA PRO A 94 -12.08 4.07 12.89
C PRO A 94 -12.71 2.78 12.32
N CYS A 95 -11.96 1.69 12.41
CA CYS A 95 -12.35 0.32 12.08
C CYS A 95 -12.60 -0.50 13.35
N GLU A 96 -12.74 -1.82 13.20
CA GLU A 96 -12.84 -2.75 14.33
C GLU A 96 -11.71 -2.55 15.34
N HIS A 97 -12.02 -2.69 16.63
CA HIS A 97 -11.08 -2.49 17.73
C HIS A 97 -10.45 -1.07 17.77
N ASN A 98 -11.09 -0.08 17.13
CA ASN A 98 -10.65 1.32 17.06
C ASN A 98 -9.34 1.54 16.29
N TYR A 99 -8.92 0.58 15.46
CA TYR A 99 -7.79 0.79 14.54
C TYR A 99 -8.16 1.79 13.45
N LEU A 100 -7.19 2.58 12.99
CA LEU A 100 -7.39 3.53 11.90
C LEU A 100 -7.27 2.81 10.55
N GLY A 101 -8.17 3.12 9.60
CA GLY A 101 -8.14 2.55 8.26
C GLY A 101 -8.75 3.46 7.22
N TYR A 102 -8.56 3.11 5.94
CA TYR A 102 -9.16 3.84 4.83
C TYR A 102 -10.63 3.46 4.64
N GLN A 103 -11.50 4.46 4.54
CA GLN A 103 -12.82 4.29 3.96
C GLN A 103 -12.68 4.28 2.45
N VAL A 104 -13.22 3.24 1.81
CA VAL A 104 -13.27 3.09 0.35
C VAL A 104 -14.71 2.81 -0.06
N GLU A 105 -15.12 3.39 -1.19
CA GLU A 105 -16.46 3.24 -1.79
C GLU A 105 -16.51 2.17 -2.89
#